data_AF-A0A962NZ53-F1
#
_entry.id   AF-A0A962NZ53-F1
#
_cell.length_a   1.000
_cell.length_b   1.000
_cell.length_c   1.000
_cell.angle_alpha   90.00
_cell.angle_beta   90.00
_cell.angle_gamma   90.00
#
_symmetry.space_group_name_H-M   'P 1'
#
loop_
_entity.id
_entity.type
_entity.pdbx_description
1 polymer ?
#
loop_
_entity_poly.entity_id
_entity_poly.type
_entity_poly.pdbx_seq_one_letter_code
_entity_poly.pdbx_strand_id
1 'polypeptide(L)' 'MFYRHAKLFLIVLCYANLALALPNDRDQAISLAADNATFNEKTGLAVYTGNVEIKQGS' A
#
# COMPACT_ATOMS: atom_id res chain seq x y z
N MET A 1 -10.87 31.28 23.99
CA MET A 1 -11.78 30.46 23.15
C MET A 1 -11.08 29.81 21.94
N PHE A 2 -10.01 30.41 21.37
CA PHE A 2 -9.24 29.87 20.23
C PHE A 2 -8.53 28.52 20.51
N TYR A 3 -7.92 28.34 21.67
CA TYR A 3 -7.18 27.10 22.01
C TYR A 3 -8.05 25.83 22.05
N ARG A 4 -9.37 25.96 22.23
CA ARG A 4 -10.30 24.82 22.26
C ARG A 4 -10.39 24.14 20.89
N HIS A 5 -10.42 24.93 19.83
CA HIS A 5 -10.46 24.44 18.45
C HIS A 5 -9.08 23.99 17.96
N ALA A 6 -8.01 24.64 18.43
CA ALA A 6 -6.63 24.25 18.11
C ALA A 6 -6.31 22.80 18.55
N LYS A 7 -6.80 22.36 19.72
CA LYS A 7 -6.63 20.98 20.18
C LYS A 7 -7.39 19.98 19.31
N LEU A 8 -8.63 20.30 18.92
CA LEU A 8 -9.42 19.45 18.04
C LEU A 8 -8.77 19.33 16.65
N PHE A 9 -8.25 20.44 16.14
CA PHE A 9 -7.56 20.49 14.86
C PHE A 9 -6.26 19.66 14.86
N LEU A 10 -5.50 19.70 15.95
CA LEU A 10 -4.30 18.88 16.14
C LEU A 10 -4.62 17.38 16.13
N ILE A 11 -5.72 16.97 16.76
CA ILE A 11 -6.17 15.57 16.79
C ILE A 11 -6.52 15.09 15.38
N VAL A 12 -7.29 15.87 14.61
CA VAL A 12 -7.66 15.52 13.23
C VAL A 12 -6.43 15.39 12.32
N LEU A 13 -5.41 16.24 12.51
CA LEU A 13 -4.15 16.14 11.78
C LEU A 13 -3.41 14.82 12.04
N CYS A 14 -3.48 14.27 13.27
CA CYS A 14 -2.82 13.02 13.62
C CYS A 14 -3.44 11.78 12.97
N TYR A 15 -4.74 11.80 12.63
CA TYR A 15 -5.44 10.66 12.02
C TYR A 15 -5.30 10.59 10.50
N ALA A 16 -4.88 11.67 9.84
CA ALA A 16 -4.86 11.77 8.37
C ALA A 16 -3.86 10.82 7.67
N ASN A 17 -2.94 10.20 8.41
CA ASN A 17 -1.85 9.39 7.83
C ASN A 17 -1.85 7.93 8.31
N LEU A 18 -2.95 7.44 8.87
CA LEU A 18 -3.06 6.02 9.18
C LEU A 18 -3.38 5.26 7.88
N ALA A 19 -2.36 4.63 7.29
CA ALA A 19 -2.58 3.63 6.25
C ALA A 19 -3.37 2.47 6.86
N LEU A 20 -4.62 2.31 6.45
CA LEU A 20 -5.55 1.30 6.97
C LEU A 20 -5.43 -0.01 6.19
N ALA A 21 -4.25 -0.63 6.21
CA ALA A 21 -4.14 -2.02 5.74
C ALA A 21 -4.71 -2.97 6.79
N LEU A 22 -5.53 -3.92 6.37
CA LEU A 22 -6.06 -4.95 7.24
C LEU A 22 -4.96 -5.99 7.53
N PRO A 23 -4.89 -6.56 8.74
CA PRO A 23 -3.90 -7.60 9.05
C PRO A 23 -3.94 -8.80 8.07
N ASN A 24 -5.13 -9.13 7.57
CA ASN A 24 -5.41 -10.22 6.64
C ASN A 24 -5.11 -9.87 5.16
N ASP A 25 -4.72 -8.63 4.84
CA ASP A 25 -4.33 -8.25 3.47
C ASP A 25 -3.15 -9.10 2.99
N ARG A 26 -2.24 -9.47 3.90
CA ARG A 26 -1.11 -10.38 3.62
C ARG A 26 -1.53 -11.78 3.16
N ASP A 27 -2.74 -12.19 3.53
CA ASP A 27 -3.29 -13.52 3.23
C ASP A 27 -4.12 -13.49 1.94
N GLN A 28 -4.39 -12.28 1.40
CA GLN A 28 -5.03 -12.12 0.11
C GLN A 28 -4.07 -12.43 -1.03
N ALA A 29 -4.62 -12.85 -2.17
CA ALA A 29 -3.85 -13.11 -3.38
C ALA A 29 -3.14 -11.84 -3.88
N ILE A 30 -1.93 -12.03 -4.41
CA ILE A 30 -1.16 -10.96 -5.07
C ILE A 30 -1.62 -10.89 -6.53
N SER A 31 -2.07 -9.72 -6.95
CA SER A 31 -2.33 -9.37 -8.35
C SER A 31 -1.25 -8.42 -8.83
N LEU A 32 -0.71 -8.68 -10.02
CA LEU A 32 0.37 -7.87 -10.60
C LEU A 32 0.06 -7.56 -12.07
N ALA A 33 0.16 -6.28 -12.43
CA ALA A 33 0.11 -5.79 -13.81
C ALA A 33 1.41 -5.04 -14.13
N ALA A 34 1.93 -5.23 -15.34
CA ALA A 34 3.13 -4.56 -15.83
C ALA A 34 3.17 -4.61 -17.36
N ASP A 35 3.98 -3.75 -17.98
CA ASP A 35 4.18 -3.77 -19.44
C ASP A 35 4.99 -5.00 -19.87
N ASN A 36 5.97 -5.41 -19.05
CA ASN A 36 6.85 -6.54 -19.31
C ASN A 36 7.05 -7.39 -18.06
N ALA A 37 7.23 -8.70 -18.27
CA ALA A 37 7.53 -9.68 -17.24
C ALA A 37 8.56 -10.69 -17.76
N THR A 38 9.55 -11.02 -16.92
CA THR A 38 10.49 -12.12 -17.17
C THR A 38 10.58 -13.01 -15.93
N PHE A 39 10.65 -14.32 -16.12
CA PHE A 39 10.80 -15.29 -15.04
C PHE A 39 11.98 -16.21 -15.33
N ASN A 40 12.92 -16.27 -14.39
CA ASN A 40 14.06 -17.16 -14.44
C ASN A 40 13.80 -18.39 -13.57
N GLU A 41 13.40 -19.49 -14.20
CA GLU A 41 13.04 -20.74 -13.52
C GLU A 41 14.20 -21.35 -12.70
N LYS A 42 15.45 -21.15 -13.12
CA LYS A 42 16.63 -21.69 -12.41
C LYS A 42 16.85 -21.01 -11.06
N THR A 43 16.51 -19.74 -10.96
CA THR A 43 16.72 -18.92 -9.76
C THR A 43 15.43 -18.64 -8.99
N GLY A 44 14.27 -18.85 -9.62
CA GLY A 44 12.97 -18.43 -9.11
C GLY A 44 12.73 -16.91 -9.16
N LEU A 45 13.58 -16.14 -9.85
CA LEU A 45 13.46 -14.68 -9.92
C LEU A 45 12.46 -14.25 -11.00
N ALA A 46 11.41 -13.53 -10.60
CA ALA A 46 10.52 -12.80 -11.51
C ALA A 46 10.87 -11.31 -11.52
N VAL A 47 10.99 -10.70 -12.69
CA VAL A 47 11.26 -9.27 -12.89
C VAL A 47 10.16 -8.67 -13.75
N TYR A 48 9.49 -7.65 -13.22
CA TYR A 48 8.41 -6.91 -13.88
C TYR A 48 8.84 -5.47 -14.11
N THR A 49 8.63 -4.94 -15.33
CA THR A 49 9.07 -3.59 -15.71
C THR A 49 8.03 -2.86 -16.56
N GLY A 50 8.01 -1.53 -16.44
CA GLY A 50 7.02 -0.66 -17.09
C GLY A 50 5.67 -0.68 -16.38
N ASN A 51 5.13 0.51 -16.09
CA ASN A 51 3.85 0.77 -15.41
C ASN A 51 3.40 -0.34 -14.45
N VAL A 52 4.23 -0.62 -13.44
CA VAL A 52 4.01 -1.76 -12.55
C VAL A 52 2.97 -1.40 -11.49
N GLU A 53 1.90 -2.18 -11.42
CA GLU A 53 0.88 -2.12 -10.38
C GLU A 53 0.85 -3.45 -9.62
N ILE A 54 0.98 -3.38 -8.29
CA ILE A 54 0.92 -4.54 -7.40
C ILE A 54 -0.21 -4.30 -6.42
N LYS A 55 -1.11 -5.26 -6.31
CA LYS A 55 -2.22 -5.24 -5.35
C LYS A 55 -2.21 -6.50 -4.51
N GLN A 56 -2.34 -6.32 -3.20
CA GLN A 56 -2.55 -7.39 -2.25
C GLN A 56 -3.46 -6.88 -1.13
N GLY A 57 -4.70 -7.37 -1.09
CA GLY A 57 -5.70 -6.89 -0.15
C GLY A 57 -6.35 -5.56 -0.52
N SER A 58 -6.79 -4.82 0.50
CA SER A 58 -7.59 -3.59 0.39
C SER A 58 -6.81 -2.32 0.06
#